data_AF-A8M9C1-F1
#
_entry.id   AF-A8M9C1-F1
#
_cell.length_a   1.000
_cell.length_b   1.000
_cell.length_c   1.000
_cell.angle_alpha   90.00
_cell.angle_beta   90.00
_cell.angle_gamma   90.00
#
_symmetry.space_group_name_H-M   'P 1'
#
loop_
_entity.id
_entity.type
_entity.pdbx_description
1 polymer ?
#
loop_
_entity_poly.entity_id
_entity_poly.type
_entity_poly.pdbx_seq_one_letter_code
_entity_poly.pdbx_strand_id
1 'polypeptide(L)'
;MSEQVRDKALDLAITCINAVKNLNNNDILKGFRTRCRRELEGIYYNGLTYELAFILAKSSDKNGSGYGKLNNVLNEKDIGKYLSNIKNKISDEAYEVYGACLLWAMRELGLIDGAKDLMDLLNKLNTLGTEVIVTNKILTFADWLKRLAEAMISEVTQ
;
A
#
# COMPACT_ATOMS: atom_id res chain seq x y z
N MET A 1 8.77 -34.49 -1.81
CA MET A 1 8.25 -33.38 -0.99
C MET A 1 8.11 -32.20 -1.93
N SER A 2 6.91 -31.92 -2.45
CA SER A 2 6.72 -30.79 -3.37
C SER A 2 6.90 -29.51 -2.57
N GLU A 3 7.88 -28.70 -2.95
CA GLU A 3 8.05 -27.35 -2.43
C GLU A 3 6.74 -26.60 -2.69
N GLN A 4 6.00 -26.31 -1.63
CA GLN A 4 4.71 -25.66 -1.73
C GLN A 4 4.98 -24.25 -2.25
N VAL A 5 4.58 -23.96 -3.50
CA VAL A 5 4.74 -22.64 -4.10
C VAL A 5 4.01 -21.64 -3.21
N ARG A 6 4.76 -20.87 -2.42
CA ARG A 6 4.20 -19.84 -1.54
C ARG A 6 3.68 -18.68 -2.38
N ASP A 7 2.47 -18.23 -2.07
CA ASP A 7 1.95 -17.00 -2.64
C ASP A 7 2.68 -15.79 -2.03
N LYS A 8 3.61 -15.22 -2.80
CA LYS A 8 4.38 -14.06 -2.38
C LYS A 8 3.49 -12.85 -2.07
N ALA A 9 2.35 -12.68 -2.75
CA ALA A 9 1.44 -11.58 -2.46
C ALA A 9 0.82 -11.71 -1.06
N LEU A 10 0.42 -12.92 -0.66
CA LEU A 10 -0.05 -13.21 0.69
C LEU A 10 1.05 -12.94 1.74
N ASP A 11 2.28 -13.41 1.50
CA ASP A 11 3.40 -13.20 2.42
C ASP A 11 3.68 -11.70 2.67
N LEU A 12 3.62 -10.90 1.61
CA LEU A 12 3.77 -9.44 1.70
C LEU A 12 2.58 -8.80 2.42
N ALA A 13 1.35 -9.25 2.17
CA ALA A 13 0.16 -8.74 2.85
C ALA A 13 0.20 -9.02 4.37
N ILE A 14 0.65 -10.23 4.77
CA ILE A 14 0.89 -10.59 6.18
C ILE A 14 1.95 -9.67 6.80
N THR A 15 3.02 -9.37 6.07
CA THR A 15 4.06 -8.45 6.54
C THR A 15 3.50 -7.05 6.78
N CYS A 16 2.74 -6.51 5.83
CA CYS A 16 2.09 -5.22 5.94
C CYS A 16 1.10 -5.16 7.12
N ILE A 17 0.18 -6.12 7.26
CA ILE A 17 -0.83 -6.06 8.34
C ILE A 17 -0.18 -6.11 9.72
N ASN A 18 0.89 -6.90 9.90
CA ASN A 18 1.63 -6.95 11.15
C ASN A 18 2.33 -5.61 11.44
N ALA A 19 2.97 -5.02 10.43
CA ALA A 19 3.59 -3.70 10.53
C ALA A 19 2.58 -2.61 10.91
N VAL A 20 1.40 -2.62 10.29
CA VAL A 20 0.31 -1.67 10.60
C VAL A 20 -0.21 -1.86 12.03
N LYS A 21 -0.44 -3.10 12.47
CA LYS A 21 -0.88 -3.38 13.85
C LYS A 21 0.10 -2.88 14.91
N ASN A 22 1.40 -2.93 14.62
CA ASN A 22 2.44 -2.43 15.52
C ASN A 22 2.42 -0.91 15.71
N LEU A 23 1.70 -0.16 14.87
CA LEU A 23 1.46 1.26 15.11
C LEU A 23 0.62 1.49 16.38
N ASN A 24 -0.18 0.50 16.81
CA ASN A 24 -0.98 0.52 18.03
C ASN A 24 -1.79 1.84 18.20
N ASN A 25 -2.43 2.27 17.11
CA ASN A 25 -3.30 3.44 17.08
C ASN A 25 -4.62 3.06 16.39
N ASN A 26 -5.71 3.01 17.16
CA ASN A 26 -7.01 2.51 16.69
C ASN A 26 -7.60 3.32 15.54
N ASP A 27 -7.38 4.63 15.49
CA ASP A 27 -7.95 5.47 14.43
C ASP A 27 -7.23 5.23 13.11
N ILE A 28 -5.89 5.13 13.13
CA ILE A 28 -5.09 4.71 11.98
C ILE A 28 -5.49 3.31 11.51
N LEU A 29 -5.70 2.36 12.43
CA LEU A 29 -6.11 0.99 12.08
C LEU A 29 -7.48 0.98 11.38
N LYS A 30 -8.45 1.74 11.88
CA LYS A 30 -9.78 1.89 11.27
C LYS A 30 -9.70 2.56 9.89
N GLY A 31 -8.92 3.63 9.77
CA GLY A 31 -8.64 4.30 8.51
C GLY A 31 -8.07 3.34 7.48
N PHE A 32 -7.02 2.60 7.87
CA PHE A 32 -6.33 1.64 7.02
C PHE A 32 -7.26 0.52 6.55
N ARG A 33 -8.05 -0.08 7.46
CA ARG A 33 -9.06 -1.10 7.12
C ARG A 33 -10.06 -0.55 6.11
N THR A 34 -10.50 0.69 6.27
CA THR A 34 -11.41 1.36 5.32
C THR A 34 -10.76 1.54 3.95
N ARG A 35 -9.49 1.96 3.89
CA ARG A 35 -8.74 2.11 2.63
C ARG A 35 -8.57 0.77 1.92
N CYS A 36 -8.23 -0.29 2.63
CA CYS A 36 -8.10 -1.62 2.02
C CYS A 36 -9.39 -2.09 1.35
N ARG A 37 -10.56 -1.72 1.88
CA ARG A 37 -11.86 -2.03 1.27
C ARG A 37 -12.14 -1.19 0.03
N ARG A 38 -11.95 0.13 0.14
CA ARG A 38 -12.33 1.09 -0.90
C ARG A 38 -11.35 1.13 -2.07
N GLU A 39 -10.07 1.17 -1.77
CA GLU A 39 -9.07 1.39 -2.82
C GLU A 39 -8.82 0.13 -3.65
N LEU A 40 -9.17 -1.08 -3.16
CA LEU A 40 -9.22 -2.27 -4.02
C LEU A 40 -10.20 -2.07 -5.20
N GLU A 41 -11.39 -1.55 -4.91
CA GLU A 41 -12.39 -1.22 -5.93
C GLU A 41 -11.88 -0.06 -6.82
N GLY A 42 -11.22 0.93 -6.23
CA GLY A 42 -10.56 2.03 -6.94
C GLY A 42 -9.54 1.54 -7.98
N ILE A 43 -8.62 0.65 -7.60
CA ILE A 43 -7.65 0.04 -8.52
C ILE A 43 -8.37 -0.70 -9.65
N TYR A 44 -9.43 -1.47 -9.33
CA TYR A 44 -10.15 -2.28 -10.31
C TYR A 44 -10.89 -1.43 -11.35
N TYR A 45 -11.58 -0.36 -10.93
CA TYR A 45 -12.42 0.44 -11.82
C TYR A 45 -11.69 1.61 -12.47
N ASN A 46 -10.74 2.24 -11.78
CA ASN A 46 -10.08 3.46 -12.26
C ASN A 46 -8.64 3.22 -12.76
N GLY A 47 -8.09 2.03 -12.50
CA GLY A 47 -6.71 1.69 -12.83
C GLY A 47 -5.71 2.10 -11.75
N LEU A 48 -4.61 1.35 -11.67
CA LEU A 48 -3.60 1.52 -10.63
C LEU A 48 -2.90 2.88 -10.70
N THR A 49 -2.62 3.39 -11.89
CA THR A 49 -1.91 4.67 -12.06
C THR A 49 -2.73 5.82 -11.48
N TYR A 50 -4.03 5.86 -11.79
CA TYR A 50 -4.95 6.84 -11.24
C TYR A 50 -5.05 6.71 -9.72
N GLU A 51 -5.21 5.48 -9.22
CA GLU A 51 -5.40 5.24 -7.81
C GLU A 51 -4.15 5.64 -6.99
N LEU A 52 -2.95 5.40 -7.50
CA LEU A 52 -1.71 5.89 -6.87
C LEU A 52 -1.68 7.42 -6.82
N ALA A 53 -2.07 8.11 -7.89
CA ALA A 53 -2.15 9.57 -7.89
C ALA A 53 -3.17 10.08 -6.88
N PHE A 54 -4.32 9.40 -6.75
CA PHE A 54 -5.35 9.72 -5.76
C PHE A 54 -4.84 9.53 -4.32
N ILE A 55 -4.19 8.40 -4.01
CA ILE A 55 -3.59 8.12 -2.70
C ILE A 55 -2.54 9.18 -2.34
N LEU A 56 -1.71 9.58 -3.30
CA LEU A 56 -0.71 10.63 -3.10
C LEU A 56 -1.36 11.99 -2.79
N ALA A 57 -2.43 12.34 -3.50
CA ALA A 57 -3.18 13.56 -3.24
C ALA A 57 -3.81 13.52 -1.83
N LYS A 58 -4.43 12.40 -1.44
CA LYS A 58 -5.08 12.23 -0.13
C LYS A 58 -4.11 12.11 1.05
N SER A 59 -2.89 11.65 0.79
CA SER A 59 -1.81 11.65 1.78
C SER A 59 -1.20 13.03 2.01
N SER A 60 -1.56 14.04 1.23
CA SER A 60 -1.04 15.40 1.37
C SER A 60 -1.81 16.17 2.43
N ASP A 61 -1.09 16.84 3.33
CA ASP A 61 -1.66 17.68 4.37
C ASP A 61 -0.78 18.91 4.66
N LYS A 62 -1.13 19.66 5.70
CA LYS A 62 -0.36 20.83 6.17
C LYS A 62 1.09 20.52 6.57
N ASN A 63 1.42 19.25 6.83
CA ASN A 63 2.73 18.80 7.29
C ASN A 63 3.60 18.25 6.15
N GLY A 64 3.07 18.13 4.93
CA GLY A 64 3.84 17.75 3.75
C GLY A 64 3.00 17.15 2.61
N SER A 65 3.59 17.09 1.43
CA SER A 65 2.99 16.41 0.28
C SER A 65 3.02 14.90 0.45
N GLY A 66 2.00 14.21 -0.07
CA GLY A 66 1.96 12.75 -0.11
C GLY A 66 3.14 12.17 -0.87
N TYR A 67 3.61 12.86 -1.92
CA TYR A 67 4.87 12.53 -2.59
C TYR A 67 6.04 12.52 -1.60
N GLY A 68 6.26 13.60 -0.85
CA GLY A 68 7.35 13.69 0.11
C GLY A 68 7.23 12.66 1.24
N LYS A 69 5.99 12.34 1.65
CA LYS A 69 5.73 11.30 2.65
C LYS A 69 6.06 9.92 2.11
N LEU A 70 5.61 9.57 0.90
CA LEU A 70 5.63 8.21 0.36
C LEU A 70 6.87 7.86 -0.48
N ASN A 71 7.59 8.84 -1.02
CA ASN A 71 8.66 8.57 -1.99
C ASN A 71 9.76 7.64 -1.46
N ASN A 72 10.08 7.77 -0.17
CA ASN A 72 11.16 6.99 0.44
C ASN A 72 10.81 5.51 0.62
N VAL A 73 9.54 5.12 0.53
CA VAL A 73 9.11 3.71 0.69
C VAL A 73 9.70 2.81 -0.40
N LEU A 74 9.95 3.36 -1.60
CA LEU A 74 10.57 2.65 -2.72
C LEU A 74 11.98 2.16 -2.38
N ASN A 75 12.66 2.80 -1.42
CA ASN A 75 14.02 2.47 -1.00
C ASN A 75 14.08 1.70 0.32
N GLU A 76 12.95 1.43 0.98
CA GLU A 76 12.92 0.90 2.34
C GLU A 76 12.63 -0.61 2.38
N LYS A 77 13.58 -1.41 2.85
CA LYS A 77 13.48 -2.87 2.87
C LYS A 77 12.45 -3.36 3.89
N ASP A 78 12.29 -2.63 4.99
CA ASP A 78 11.39 -3.00 6.09
C ASP A 78 10.23 -2.02 6.20
N ILE A 79 9.03 -2.47 5.81
CA ILE A 79 7.82 -1.65 5.89
C ILE A 79 7.43 -1.29 7.33
N GLY A 80 7.73 -2.13 8.32
CA GLY A 80 7.49 -1.83 9.73
C GLY A 80 8.36 -0.69 10.23
N LYS A 81 9.64 -0.70 9.85
CA LYS A 81 10.56 0.42 10.13
C LYS A 81 10.09 1.70 9.44
N TYR A 82 9.69 1.62 8.17
CA TYR A 82 9.15 2.75 7.44
C TYR A 82 7.97 3.40 8.18
N LEU A 83 6.94 2.60 8.49
CA LEU A 83 5.71 3.08 9.13
C LEU A 83 5.98 3.65 10.52
N SER A 84 6.90 3.05 11.27
CA SER A 84 7.34 3.58 12.57
C SER A 84 7.98 4.96 12.46
N ASN A 85 8.81 5.18 11.44
CA ASN A 85 9.49 6.47 11.22
C ASN A 85 8.51 7.59 10.83
N ILE A 86 7.42 7.24 10.14
CA ILE A 86 6.40 8.22 9.74
C ILE A 86 5.20 8.27 10.71
N LYS A 87 5.21 7.52 11.82
CA LYS A 87 4.04 7.33 12.70
C LYS A 87 3.34 8.64 13.10
N ASN A 88 4.12 9.68 13.41
CA ASN A 88 3.60 10.99 13.83
C ASN A 88 3.10 11.88 12.67
N LYS A 89 3.23 11.41 11.43
CA LYS A 89 2.82 12.08 10.19
C LYS A 89 1.66 11.35 9.49
N ILE A 90 1.18 10.25 10.06
CA ILE A 90 0.06 9.48 9.54
C ILE A 90 -1.24 10.17 9.97
N SER A 91 -2.13 10.39 9.01
CA SER A 91 -3.49 10.85 9.27
C SER A 91 -4.40 9.70 9.72
N ASP A 92 -5.50 10.01 10.40
CA ASP A 92 -6.49 9.00 10.79
C ASP A 92 -7.20 8.37 9.57
N GLU A 93 -7.18 9.04 8.40
CA GLU A 93 -7.64 8.45 7.14
C GLU A 93 -6.69 7.36 6.60
N ALA A 94 -5.43 7.38 7.04
CA ALA A 94 -4.39 6.39 6.81
C ALA A 94 -4.09 6.07 5.33
N TYR A 95 -4.29 7.03 4.42
CA TYR A 95 -3.85 6.91 3.02
C TYR A 95 -2.34 6.71 2.92
N GLU A 96 -1.56 7.32 3.83
CA GLU A 96 -0.10 7.12 3.88
C GLU A 96 0.25 5.66 4.16
N VAL A 97 -0.50 5.00 5.03
CA VAL A 97 -0.22 3.62 5.44
C VAL A 97 -0.60 2.66 4.31
N TYR A 98 -1.77 2.85 3.72
CA TYR A 98 -2.22 2.04 2.58
C TYR A 98 -1.30 2.22 1.37
N GLY A 99 -1.00 3.47 1.00
CA GLY A 99 -0.09 3.78 -0.08
C GLY A 99 1.31 3.20 0.12
N ALA A 100 1.85 3.30 1.34
CA ALA A 100 3.15 2.71 1.66
C ALA A 100 3.16 1.19 1.49
N CYS A 101 2.12 0.49 1.97
CA CYS A 101 2.00 -0.96 1.81
C CYS A 101 1.92 -1.36 0.33
N LEU A 102 1.15 -0.61 -0.47
CA LEU A 102 0.98 -0.85 -1.90
C LEU A 102 2.30 -0.68 -2.67
N LEU A 103 2.96 0.47 -2.47
CA LEU A 103 4.24 0.80 -3.12
C LEU A 103 5.37 -0.15 -2.71
N TRP A 104 5.42 -0.52 -1.43
CA TRP A 104 6.38 -1.50 -0.93
C TRP A 104 6.15 -2.88 -1.55
N ALA A 105 4.90 -3.33 -1.65
CA ALA A 105 4.57 -4.60 -2.29
C ALA A 105 4.89 -4.59 -3.79
N MET A 106 4.64 -3.48 -4.50
CA MET A 106 5.03 -3.31 -5.90
C MET A 106 6.53 -3.51 -6.09
N ARG A 107 7.35 -2.94 -5.21
CA ARG A 107 8.80 -3.16 -5.23
C ARG A 107 9.13 -4.63 -4.98
N GLU A 108 8.62 -5.19 -3.89
CA GLU A 108 8.98 -6.56 -3.49
C GLU A 108 8.55 -7.62 -4.51
N LEU A 109 7.48 -7.38 -5.25
CA LEU A 109 7.03 -8.23 -6.35
C LEU A 109 7.84 -8.04 -7.65
N GLY A 110 8.83 -7.13 -7.67
CA GLY A 110 9.65 -6.83 -8.84
C GLY A 110 8.87 -6.13 -9.96
N LEU A 111 7.80 -5.41 -9.62
CA LEU A 111 6.89 -4.80 -10.60
C LEU A 111 7.32 -3.43 -11.07
N ILE A 112 8.27 -2.84 -10.35
CA ILE A 112 8.69 -1.46 -10.53
C ILE A 112 10.22 -1.36 -10.58
N ASP A 113 10.88 -2.44 -11.00
CA ASP A 113 12.34 -2.50 -11.05
C ASP A 113 12.92 -1.29 -11.82
N GLY A 114 13.87 -0.64 -11.16
CA GLY A 114 14.54 0.56 -11.65
C GLY A 114 13.71 1.85 -11.61
N ALA A 115 12.54 1.90 -10.95
CA ALA A 115 11.87 3.17 -10.67
C ALA A 115 12.67 3.94 -9.61
N LYS A 116 13.13 5.16 -9.94
CA LYS A 116 14.00 5.95 -9.05
C LYS A 116 13.22 6.68 -7.96
N ASP A 117 12.01 7.09 -8.30
CA ASP A 117 11.10 7.86 -7.47
C ASP A 117 9.65 7.63 -7.92
N LEU A 118 8.70 8.24 -7.22
CA LEU A 118 7.29 8.08 -7.53
C LEU A 118 6.87 8.69 -8.88
N MET A 119 7.53 9.75 -9.35
CA MET A 119 7.20 10.32 -10.67
C MET A 119 7.65 9.38 -11.80
N ASP A 120 8.85 8.82 -11.67
CA ASP A 120 9.35 7.78 -12.57
C ASP A 120 8.44 6.55 -12.55
N LEU A 121 7.97 6.13 -11.37
CA LEU A 121 6.98 5.07 -11.25
C LEU A 121 5.69 5.38 -12.04
N LEU A 122 5.08 6.55 -11.82
CA LEU A 122 3.86 6.93 -12.52
C LEU A 122 4.06 7.00 -14.04
N ASN A 123 5.21 7.50 -14.50
CA ASN A 123 5.55 7.53 -15.92
C ASN A 123 5.69 6.12 -16.52
N LYS A 124 6.27 5.18 -15.78
CA LYS A 124 6.37 3.78 -16.23
C LYS A 124 5.01 3.09 -16.29
N LEU A 125 4.16 3.35 -15.30
CA LEU A 125 2.80 2.83 -15.28
C LEU A 125 1.93 3.44 -16.37
N ASN A 126 2.23 4.65 -16.85
CA ASN A 126 1.59 5.27 -18.01
C ASN A 126 2.01 4.63 -19.36
N THR A 127 2.22 3.31 -19.37
CA THR A 127 2.40 2.49 -20.56
C THR A 127 1.45 1.31 -20.48
N LEU A 128 0.53 1.19 -21.44
CA LEU A 128 -0.61 0.26 -21.38
C LEU A 128 -0.23 -1.18 -21.03
N GLY A 129 0.86 -1.70 -21.61
CA GLY A 129 1.32 -3.07 -21.34
C GLY A 129 1.81 -3.26 -19.90
N THR A 130 2.56 -2.29 -19.37
CA THR A 130 3.08 -2.33 -17.99
C THR A 130 1.94 -2.22 -16.99
N GLU A 131 1.02 -1.27 -17.21
CA GLU A 131 -0.10 -1.03 -16.29
C GLU A 131 -0.94 -2.29 -16.06
N VAL A 132 -1.31 -3.00 -17.14
CA VAL A 132 -2.15 -4.21 -17.06
C VAL A 132 -1.44 -5.31 -16.26
N ILE A 133 -0.15 -5.54 -16.53
CA ILE A 133 0.63 -6.60 -15.86
C ILE A 133 0.79 -6.27 -14.36
N VAL A 134 1.15 -5.04 -14.04
CA VAL A 134 1.37 -4.61 -12.65
C VAL A 134 0.05 -4.62 -11.88
N THR A 135 -1.03 -4.11 -12.48
CA THR A 135 -2.36 -4.05 -11.85
C THR A 135 -2.87 -5.43 -11.46
N ASN A 136 -2.78 -6.43 -12.34
CA ASN A 136 -3.25 -7.79 -12.04
C ASN A 136 -2.55 -8.41 -10.82
N LYS A 137 -1.23 -8.22 -10.71
CA LYS A 137 -0.47 -8.73 -9.56
C LYS A 137 -0.77 -7.95 -8.28
N ILE A 138 -0.96 -6.64 -8.38
CA ILE A 138 -1.29 -5.79 -7.24
C ILE A 138 -2.70 -6.00 -6.73
N LEU A 139 -3.68 -6.28 -7.59
CA LEU A 139 -5.03 -6.65 -7.18
C LEU A 139 -5.04 -7.89 -6.28
N THR A 140 -4.18 -8.88 -6.57
CA THR A 140 -4.05 -10.08 -5.72
C THR A 140 -3.52 -9.73 -4.33
N PHE A 141 -2.47 -8.90 -4.25
CA PHE A 141 -1.97 -8.38 -2.98
C PHE A 141 -3.01 -7.56 -2.22
N ALA A 142 -3.73 -6.67 -2.91
CA ALA A 142 -4.73 -5.80 -2.31
C ALA A 142 -5.95 -6.59 -1.79
N ASP A 143 -6.37 -7.65 -2.47
CA ASP A 143 -7.45 -8.54 -1.96
C ASP A 143 -7.00 -9.27 -0.70
N TRP A 144 -5.78 -9.81 -0.67
CA TRP A 144 -5.22 -10.41 0.55
C TRP A 144 -5.15 -9.40 1.69
N LEU A 145 -4.63 -8.20 1.42
CA LEU A 145 -4.51 -7.15 2.41
C LEU A 145 -5.87 -6.74 2.97
N LYS A 146 -6.90 -6.63 2.11
CA LYS A 146 -8.29 -6.39 2.51
C LYS A 146 -8.81 -7.47 3.45
N ARG A 147 -8.72 -8.74 3.06
CA ARG A 147 -9.24 -9.86 3.88
C ARG A 147 -8.54 -9.92 5.24
N LEU A 148 -7.23 -9.70 5.27
CA LEU A 148 -6.46 -9.67 6.52
C LEU A 148 -6.82 -8.46 7.38
N ALA A 149 -6.98 -7.28 6.79
CA ALA A 149 -7.42 -6.09 7.53
C ALA A 149 -8.82 -6.28 8.14
N GLU A 150 -9.74 -6.88 7.38
CA GLU A 150 -11.10 -7.20 7.86
C GLU A 150 -11.12 -8.25 8.97
N ALA A 151 -10.19 -9.22 8.94
CA ALA A 151 -10.10 -10.26 9.95
C ALA A 151 -9.34 -9.82 11.22
N MET A 152 -8.32 -8.98 11.08
CA MET A 152 -7.34 -8.73 12.14
C MET A 152 -7.45 -7.38 12.84
N ILE A 153 -8.20 -6.43 12.26
CA ILE A 153 -8.45 -5.10 12.84
C ILE A 153 -9.92 -5.04 13.26
N SER A 154 -10.21 -5.05 14.56
CA SER A 154 -11.58 -5.04 15.07
C SER A 154 -12.36 -3.79 14.66
N GLU A 155 -13.63 -3.94 14.31
CA GLU A 155 -14.57 -2.81 14.32
C GLU A 155 -14.88 -2.47 15.77
N VAL A 156 -14.51 -1.27 16.23
CA VAL A 156 -15.12 -0.73 17.45
C VAL A 156 -16.47 -0.20 17.03
N THR A 157 -17.51 -0.98 17.31
CA THR A 157 -18.89 -0.52 17.31
C THR A 157 -18.97 0.65 18.30
N GLN A 158 -19.24 1.85 17.79
CA GLN A 158 -19.68 2.97 18.64
C GLN A 158 -21.13 2.72 19.06
#